data_AF-A0A355S249-F1
#
_entry.id   AF-A0A355S249-F1
#
_cell.length_a   1.000
_cell.length_b   1.000
_cell.length_c   1.000
_cell.angle_alpha   90.00
_cell.angle_beta   90.00
_cell.angle_gamma   90.00
#
_symmetry.space_group_name_H-M   'P 1'
#
loop_
_entity.id
_entity.type
_entity.pdbx_description
1 polymer ?
#
loop_
_entity_poly.entity_id
_entity_poly.type
_entity_poly.pdbx_seq_one_letter_code
_entity_poly.pdbx_strand_id
1 'polypeptide(L)'
;MTGEDVGVLLLTADQISSCVPRTEGQKERWLAAFPDWPADRIFRADYNGPQEKAFDVSSATFTANPKIKKWVVMAINDEGAAGATRALEQAGLDKDAVVIGIGGYLAKLEFAKSEGSAFKATAFINYVDIGEYSAENMMNYLVNGTEIPADRRTPAVMITKENYKEIMKDQAN
;
A
#
# COMPACT_ATOMS: atom_id res chain seq x y z
N MET A 1 -7.48 -20.35 -9.64
CA MET A 1 -7.43 -20.56 -8.18
C MET A 1 -8.82 -20.34 -7.63
N THR A 2 -9.56 -21.39 -7.28
CA THR A 2 -10.84 -21.25 -6.56
C THR A 2 -10.52 -21.21 -5.07
N GLY A 3 -10.06 -20.04 -4.61
CA GLY A 3 -9.62 -19.81 -3.23
C GLY A 3 -10.80 -19.70 -2.28
N GLU A 4 -11.40 -20.83 -1.91
CA GLU A 4 -12.51 -20.89 -0.94
C GLU A 4 -12.17 -20.23 0.42
N ASP A 5 -10.89 -20.20 0.76
CA ASP A 5 -10.32 -19.67 2.01
C ASP A 5 -9.50 -18.38 1.82
N VAL A 6 -9.60 -17.70 0.66
CA VAL A 6 -8.83 -16.48 0.36
C VAL A 6 -9.71 -15.24 0.44
N GLY A 7 -9.26 -14.23 1.17
CA GLY A 7 -9.91 -12.93 1.30
C GLY A 7 -9.02 -11.79 0.82
N VAL A 8 -9.64 -10.73 0.31
CA VAL A 8 -8.98 -9.49 -0.10
C VAL A 8 -9.39 -8.39 0.86
N LEU A 9 -8.45 -7.78 1.55
CA LEU A 9 -8.69 -6.61 2.40
C LEU A 9 -8.16 -5.36 1.73
N LEU A 10 -9.06 -4.43 1.43
CA LEU A 10 -8.73 -3.08 1.01
C LEU A 10 -8.72 -2.18 2.26
N LEU A 11 -7.53 -1.71 2.65
CA LEU A 11 -7.42 -0.70 3.70
C LEU A 11 -7.57 0.69 3.09
N THR A 12 -8.60 1.41 3.50
CA THR A 12 -9.07 2.63 2.84
C THR A 12 -8.86 3.89 3.69
N ALA A 13 -8.99 5.05 3.04
CA ALA A 13 -9.07 6.35 3.70
C ALA A 13 -9.98 7.24 2.85
N ASP A 14 -11.29 6.99 2.98
CA ASP A 14 -12.30 7.44 2.02
C ASP A 14 -12.53 8.96 2.08
N GLN A 15 -12.09 9.60 3.17
CA GLN A 15 -12.13 11.06 3.35
C GLN A 15 -10.89 11.78 2.79
N ILE A 16 -9.85 11.04 2.35
CA ILE A 16 -8.62 11.61 1.81
C ILE A 16 -8.66 11.50 0.29
N SER A 17 -8.77 12.63 -0.40
CA SER A 17 -8.98 12.71 -1.86
C SER A 17 -7.91 11.97 -2.67
N SER A 18 -6.66 11.97 -2.22
CA SER A 18 -5.55 11.26 -2.87
C SER A 18 -5.57 9.75 -2.64
N CYS A 19 -6.32 9.25 -1.65
CA CYS A 19 -6.38 7.85 -1.26
C CYS A 19 -7.55 7.10 -1.88
N VAL A 20 -8.69 7.77 -2.10
CA VAL A 20 -9.83 7.22 -2.86
C VAL A 20 -9.39 6.57 -4.19
N PRO A 21 -8.65 7.25 -5.10
CA PRO A 21 -8.24 6.64 -6.36
C PRO A 21 -7.26 5.46 -6.19
N ARG A 22 -6.50 5.40 -5.09
CA ARG A 22 -5.61 4.25 -4.81
C ARG A 22 -6.45 3.00 -4.55
N THR A 23 -7.44 3.09 -3.67
CA THR A 23 -8.34 1.99 -3.33
C THR A 23 -9.19 1.56 -4.52
N GLU A 24 -9.75 2.51 -5.27
CA GLU A 24 -10.59 2.16 -6.43
C GLU A 24 -9.75 1.49 -7.53
N GLY A 25 -8.55 2.01 -7.82
CA GLY A 25 -7.64 1.38 -8.79
C GLY A 25 -7.21 -0.03 -8.37
N GLN A 26 -6.93 -0.26 -7.08
CA GLN A 26 -6.63 -1.58 -6.53
C GLN A 26 -7.79 -2.56 -6.74
N LYS A 27 -9.02 -2.14 -6.42
CA LYS A 27 -10.22 -2.96 -6.60
C LYS A 27 -10.51 -3.25 -8.07
N GLU A 28 -10.45 -2.24 -8.92
CA GLU A 28 -10.67 -2.36 -10.36
C GLU A 28 -9.66 -3.35 -10.97
N ARG A 29 -8.37 -3.20 -10.65
CA ARG A 29 -7.33 -4.08 -11.18
C ARG A 29 -7.50 -5.53 -10.70
N TRP A 30 -7.90 -5.72 -9.44
CA TRP A 30 -8.19 -7.04 -8.89
C TRP A 30 -9.34 -7.72 -9.64
N LEU A 31 -10.47 -7.04 -9.79
CA LEU A 31 -11.64 -7.58 -10.48
C LEU A 31 -11.40 -7.78 -11.98
N ALA A 32 -10.56 -6.96 -12.61
CA ALA A 32 -10.14 -7.18 -13.99
C ALA A 32 -9.27 -8.45 -14.13
N ALA A 33 -8.46 -8.78 -13.13
CA ALA A 33 -7.63 -9.99 -13.12
C ALA A 33 -8.43 -11.24 -12.69
N PHE A 34 -9.43 -11.06 -11.83
CA PHE A 34 -10.29 -12.12 -11.29
C PHE A 34 -11.77 -11.72 -11.38
N PRO A 35 -12.39 -11.78 -12.58
CA PRO A 35 -13.75 -11.29 -12.80
C PRO A 35 -14.82 -11.98 -11.95
N ASP A 36 -14.61 -13.28 -11.67
CA ASP A 36 -15.54 -14.11 -10.90
C ASP A 36 -15.21 -14.14 -9.40
N TRP A 37 -14.40 -13.20 -8.90
CA TRP A 37 -14.05 -13.18 -7.48
C TRP A 37 -15.29 -12.92 -6.61
N PRO A 38 -15.55 -13.73 -5.57
CA PRO A 38 -16.73 -13.54 -4.72
C PRO A 38 -16.71 -12.19 -4.01
N ALA A 39 -17.77 -11.39 -4.19
CA ALA A 39 -17.85 -10.05 -3.63
C ALA A 39 -17.85 -10.04 -2.09
N ASP A 40 -18.38 -11.09 -1.46
CA ASP A 40 -18.37 -11.31 -0.02
C ASP A 40 -16.98 -11.69 0.54
N ARG A 41 -15.97 -11.81 -0.34
CA ARG A 41 -14.56 -12.01 0.02
C ARG A 41 -13.68 -10.80 -0.29
N ILE A 42 -14.29 -9.66 -0.58
CA ILE A 42 -13.61 -8.36 -0.68
C ILE A 42 -14.08 -7.52 0.49
N PHE A 43 -13.18 -7.28 1.43
CA PHE A 43 -13.41 -6.52 2.64
C PHE A 43 -12.84 -5.10 2.46
N ARG A 44 -13.52 -4.12 3.05
CA ARG A 44 -13.05 -2.73 3.14
C ARG A 44 -13.01 -2.31 4.59
N ALA A 45 -11.93 -1.65 4.98
CA ALA A 45 -11.79 -1.07 6.31
C ALA A 45 -11.07 0.27 6.24
N ASP A 46 -11.74 1.35 6.63
CA ASP A 46 -11.16 2.68 6.71
C ASP A 46 -10.33 2.82 7.98
N TYR A 47 -9.11 3.35 7.86
CA TYR A 47 -8.20 3.58 8.97
C TYR A 47 -7.61 4.99 9.00
N ASN A 48 -7.95 5.84 8.02
CA ASN A 48 -7.51 7.23 7.90
C ASN A 48 -5.97 7.45 7.87
N GLY A 49 -5.15 6.43 7.58
CA GLY A 49 -3.71 6.57 7.29
C GLY A 49 -2.69 6.04 8.32
N PRO A 50 -2.88 6.17 9.65
CA PRO A 50 -1.90 5.71 10.64
C PRO A 50 -1.76 4.18 10.76
N GLN A 51 -0.54 3.73 11.03
CA GLN A 51 -0.22 2.30 11.20
C GLN A 51 -1.02 1.62 12.32
N GLU A 52 -1.18 2.26 13.48
CA GLU A 52 -1.92 1.71 14.62
C GLU A 52 -3.39 1.45 14.27
N LYS A 53 -4.03 2.41 13.60
CA LYS A 53 -5.42 2.24 13.14
C LYS A 53 -5.55 1.13 12.10
N ALA A 54 -4.57 1.02 11.19
CA ALA A 54 -4.56 -0.07 10.21
C ALA A 54 -4.46 -1.44 10.88
N PHE A 55 -3.64 -1.55 11.92
CA PHE A 55 -3.55 -2.76 12.74
C PHE A 55 -4.91 -3.09 13.37
N ASP A 56 -5.56 -2.12 14.04
CA ASP A 56 -6.83 -2.34 14.73
C ASP A 56 -7.92 -2.84 13.77
N VAL A 57 -8.11 -2.16 12.63
CA VAL A 57 -9.16 -2.52 11.69
C VAL A 57 -8.86 -3.82 10.92
N SER A 58 -7.58 -4.12 10.67
CA SER A 58 -7.16 -5.40 10.08
C SER A 58 -7.41 -6.55 11.05
N SER A 59 -6.98 -6.42 12.30
CA SER A 59 -7.20 -7.41 13.37
C SER A 59 -8.69 -7.70 13.57
N ALA A 60 -9.53 -6.65 13.59
CA ALA A 60 -10.99 -6.80 13.65
C ALA A 60 -11.54 -7.55 12.44
N THR A 61 -11.06 -7.21 11.23
CA THR A 61 -11.48 -7.88 9.99
C THR A 61 -11.11 -9.36 9.99
N PHE A 62 -9.88 -9.72 10.37
CA PHE A 62 -9.43 -11.12 10.40
C PHE A 62 -10.22 -11.93 11.44
N THR A 63 -10.45 -11.36 12.62
CA THR A 63 -11.24 -11.98 13.69
C THR A 63 -12.69 -12.22 13.26
N ALA A 64 -13.30 -11.27 12.55
CA ALA A 64 -14.68 -11.38 12.06
C ALA A 64 -14.84 -12.41 10.94
N ASN A 65 -13.75 -12.81 10.28
CA ASN A 65 -13.78 -13.68 9.10
C ASN A 65 -12.94 -14.95 9.27
N PRO A 66 -13.22 -15.78 10.30
CA PRO A 66 -12.36 -16.91 10.68
C PRO A 66 -12.28 -18.03 9.63
N LYS A 67 -13.18 -18.04 8.64
CA LYS A 67 -13.16 -18.98 7.51
C LYS A 67 -12.08 -18.64 6.48
N ILE A 68 -11.65 -17.39 6.41
CA ILE A 68 -10.56 -16.94 5.54
C ILE A 68 -9.23 -17.27 6.20
N LYS A 69 -8.38 -18.01 5.49
CA LYS A 69 -7.06 -18.47 5.97
C LYS A 69 -5.90 -17.79 5.25
N LYS A 70 -6.16 -17.19 4.09
CA LYS A 70 -5.14 -16.54 3.26
C LYS A 70 -5.61 -15.15 2.89
N TRP A 71 -4.71 -14.18 2.96
CA TRP A 71 -5.08 -12.78 2.82
C TRP A 71 -4.25 -12.08 1.76
N VAL A 72 -4.93 -11.35 0.89
CA VAL A 72 -4.31 -10.29 0.08
C VAL A 72 -4.75 -8.96 0.65
N VAL A 73 -3.83 -8.20 1.23
CA VAL A 73 -4.10 -6.88 1.78
C VAL A 73 -3.51 -5.83 0.85
N MET A 74 -4.34 -4.88 0.42
CA MET A 74 -3.91 -3.72 -0.36
C MET A 74 -4.20 -2.46 0.44
N ALA A 75 -3.15 -1.72 0.79
CA ALA A 75 -3.23 -0.51 1.60
C ALA A 75 -2.99 0.74 0.77
N ILE A 76 -3.54 1.87 1.22
CA ILE A 76 -3.35 3.18 0.57
C ILE A 76 -1.99 3.80 0.88
N ASN A 77 -1.25 3.31 1.87
CA ASN A 77 0.14 3.68 2.16
C ASN A 77 0.93 2.53 2.81
N ASP A 78 2.23 2.74 2.96
CA ASP A 78 3.15 1.82 3.62
C ASP A 78 2.84 1.61 5.12
N GLU A 79 2.33 2.63 5.83
CA GLU A 79 1.90 2.53 7.22
C GLU A 79 0.75 1.54 7.40
N GLY A 80 -0.23 1.60 6.49
CA GLY A 80 -1.36 0.68 6.45
C GLY A 80 -0.90 -0.75 6.20
N ALA A 81 0.01 -0.92 5.25
CA ALA A 81 0.62 -2.21 4.95
C ALA A 81 1.43 -2.75 6.15
N ALA A 82 2.22 -1.92 6.82
CA ALA A 82 2.95 -2.31 8.02
C ALA A 82 2.01 -2.72 9.16
N GLY A 83 0.92 -1.97 9.39
CA GLY A 83 -0.09 -2.28 10.41
C GLY A 83 -0.80 -3.60 10.15
N ALA A 84 -1.26 -3.83 8.91
CA ALA A 84 -1.86 -5.10 8.51
C ALA A 84 -0.89 -6.28 8.64
N THR A 85 0.38 -6.07 8.32
CA THR A 85 1.42 -7.10 8.45
C THR A 85 1.57 -7.54 9.90
N ARG A 86 1.62 -6.59 10.84
CA ARG A 86 1.65 -6.90 12.28
C ARG A 86 0.38 -7.61 12.75
N ALA A 87 -0.79 -7.23 12.23
CA ALA A 87 -2.07 -7.88 12.56
C ALA A 87 -2.11 -9.35 12.06
N LEU A 88 -1.60 -9.61 10.86
CA LEU A 88 -1.47 -10.97 10.31
C LEU A 88 -0.52 -11.83 11.14
N GLU A 89 0.62 -11.29 11.55
CA GLU A 89 1.58 -11.98 12.42
C GLU A 89 0.95 -12.33 13.78
N GLN A 90 0.23 -11.39 14.39
CA GLN A 90 -0.47 -11.64 15.66
C GLN A 90 -1.54 -12.75 15.53
N ALA A 91 -2.22 -12.81 14.38
CA ALA A 91 -3.21 -13.84 14.09
C ALA A 91 -2.60 -15.18 13.62
N GLY A 92 -1.29 -15.25 13.38
CA GLY A 92 -0.63 -16.41 12.79
C GLY A 92 -1.05 -16.69 11.33
N LEU A 93 -1.46 -15.66 10.60
CA LEU A 93 -1.94 -15.71 9.21
C LEU A 93 -0.92 -15.14 8.21
N ASP A 94 0.25 -14.69 8.68
CA ASP A 94 1.28 -14.00 7.91
C ASP A 94 1.94 -14.88 6.82
N LYS A 95 2.10 -16.17 7.09
CA LYS A 95 2.82 -17.09 6.18
C LYS A 95 2.16 -17.26 4.82
N ASP A 96 0.83 -17.23 4.79
CA ASP A 96 0.01 -17.37 3.58
C ASP A 96 -0.66 -16.05 3.18
N ALA A 97 -0.03 -14.92 3.54
CA ALA A 97 -0.53 -13.60 3.22
C ALA A 97 0.41 -12.81 2.30
N VAL A 98 -0.20 -11.90 1.55
CA VAL A 98 0.47 -10.90 0.71
C VAL A 98 -0.09 -9.54 1.07
N VAL A 99 0.77 -8.64 1.54
CA VAL A 99 0.44 -7.26 1.85
C VAL A 99 1.17 -6.35 0.88
N ILE A 100 0.43 -5.38 0.32
CA ILE A 100 0.89 -4.45 -0.70
C ILE A 100 0.63 -3.02 -0.22
N GLY A 101 1.69 -2.20 -0.22
CA GLY A 101 1.66 -0.80 0.21
C GLY A 101 1.85 0.19 -0.94
N ILE A 102 1.95 1.46 -0.58
CA ILE A 102 2.28 2.57 -1.49
C ILE A 102 3.20 3.53 -0.72
N GLY A 103 4.37 3.85 -1.28
CA GLY A 103 5.35 4.72 -0.64
C GLY A 103 6.77 4.25 -0.92
N GLY A 104 7.18 3.11 -0.35
CA GLY A 104 8.51 2.53 -0.48
C GLY A 104 9.35 2.57 0.81
N TYR A 105 9.16 3.60 1.62
CA TYR A 105 10.09 3.97 2.67
C TYR A 105 10.00 3.11 3.93
N LEU A 106 8.84 2.49 4.24
CA LEU A 106 8.76 1.47 5.31
C LEU A 106 8.93 0.07 4.75
N ALA A 107 8.47 -0.18 3.51
CA ALA A 107 8.56 -1.50 2.90
C ALA A 107 10.02 -2.01 2.82
N LYS A 108 11.00 -1.13 2.60
CA LYS A 108 12.42 -1.49 2.60
C LYS A 108 12.88 -2.16 3.92
N LEU A 109 12.29 -1.78 5.06
CA LEU A 109 12.60 -2.36 6.36
C LEU A 109 12.08 -3.81 6.44
N GLU A 110 10.92 -4.07 5.85
CA GLU A 110 10.36 -5.42 5.76
C GLU A 110 11.14 -6.29 4.76
N PHE A 111 11.57 -5.72 3.64
CA PHE A 111 12.38 -6.42 2.64
C PHE A 111 13.77 -6.83 3.16
N ALA A 112 14.33 -6.03 4.08
CA ALA A 112 15.61 -6.30 4.71
C ALA A 112 15.57 -7.49 5.71
N LYS A 113 14.39 -7.90 6.19
CA LYS A 113 14.25 -9.03 7.11
C LYS A 113 14.69 -10.35 6.47
N SER A 114 15.42 -11.16 7.24
CA SER A 114 15.98 -12.43 6.78
C SER A 114 14.92 -13.54 6.72
N GLU A 115 14.04 -13.54 7.72
CA GLU A 115 12.91 -14.41 7.95
C GLU A 115 11.73 -14.15 7.00
N GLY A 116 11.80 -13.05 6.25
CA GLY A 116 10.74 -12.60 5.34
C GLY A 116 9.65 -11.80 6.06
N SER A 117 8.64 -11.39 5.29
CA SER A 117 7.50 -10.61 5.76
C SER A 117 6.28 -10.86 4.87
N ALA A 118 5.06 -10.69 5.39
CA ALA A 118 3.87 -10.68 4.55
C ALA A 118 3.79 -9.40 3.70
N PHE A 119 4.50 -8.33 4.06
CA PHE A 119 4.65 -7.13 3.22
C PHE A 119 5.60 -7.43 2.05
N LYS A 120 5.04 -7.84 0.90
CA LYS A 120 5.80 -8.38 -0.24
C LYS A 120 6.17 -7.34 -1.29
N ALA A 121 5.36 -6.30 -1.44
CA ALA A 121 5.54 -5.32 -2.50
C ALA A 121 4.98 -3.96 -2.12
N THR A 122 5.49 -2.89 -2.72
CA THR A 122 4.89 -1.56 -2.61
C THR A 122 5.04 -0.79 -3.92
N ALA A 123 4.08 0.08 -4.21
CA ALA A 123 4.24 1.05 -5.28
C ALA A 123 5.14 2.18 -4.77
N PHE A 124 6.42 2.13 -5.13
CA PHE A 124 7.39 3.15 -4.78
C PHE A 124 7.07 4.46 -5.49
N ILE A 125 7.02 5.53 -4.72
CA ILE A 125 6.92 6.89 -5.20
C ILE A 125 8.23 7.57 -4.82
N ASN A 126 8.96 8.09 -5.82
CA ASN A 126 10.20 8.81 -5.55
C ASN A 126 9.90 10.15 -4.86
N TYR A 127 10.03 10.16 -3.53
CA TYR A 127 9.71 11.33 -2.72
C TYR A 127 10.77 12.44 -2.83
N VAL A 128 12.00 12.11 -3.24
CA VAL A 128 13.04 13.10 -3.54
C VAL A 128 12.66 13.90 -4.78
N ASP A 129 12.30 13.24 -5.89
CA ASP A 129 11.89 13.93 -7.12
C ASP A 129 10.66 14.82 -6.90
N ILE A 130 9.72 14.37 -6.06
CA ILE A 130 8.53 15.17 -5.70
C ILE A 130 8.93 16.41 -4.90
N GLY A 131 9.81 16.25 -3.91
CA GLY A 131 10.31 17.36 -3.10
C GLY A 131 11.08 18.39 -3.92
N GLU A 132 12.00 17.92 -4.76
CA GLU A 132 12.80 18.76 -5.67
C GLU A 132 11.89 19.54 -6.62
N TYR A 133 10.99 18.86 -7.33
CA TYR A 133 10.04 19.52 -8.22
C TYR A 133 9.19 20.58 -7.49
N SER A 134 8.69 20.25 -6.30
CA SER A 134 7.86 21.17 -5.51
C SER A 134 8.63 22.42 -5.10
N ALA A 135 9.87 22.24 -4.64
CA ALA A 135 10.74 23.34 -4.23
C ALA A 135 11.14 24.22 -5.43
N GLU A 136 11.50 23.62 -6.56
CA GLU A 136 11.85 24.34 -7.79
C GLU A 136 10.69 25.20 -8.30
N ASN A 137 9.47 24.66 -8.36
CA ASN A 137 8.31 25.41 -8.84
C ASN A 137 7.94 26.55 -7.89
N MET A 138 8.02 26.32 -6.58
CA MET A 138 7.84 27.38 -5.60
C MET A 138 8.86 28.50 -5.79
N MET A 139 10.15 28.15 -5.94
CA MET A 139 11.20 29.14 -6.14
C MET A 139 11.03 29.92 -7.45
N ASN A 140 10.69 29.23 -8.55
CA ASN A 140 10.45 29.88 -9.84
C ASN A 140 9.25 30.83 -9.80
N TYR A 141 8.18 30.48 -9.10
CA TYR A 141 7.06 31.37 -8.88
C TYR A 141 7.48 32.62 -8.10
N LEU A 142 8.20 32.44 -6.98
CA LEU A 142 8.61 33.55 -6.11
C LEU A 142 9.63 34.50 -6.76
N VAL A 143 10.57 33.98 -7.55
CA VAL A 143 11.65 34.78 -8.15
C VAL A 143 11.27 35.33 -9.52
N ASN A 144 10.60 34.52 -10.34
CA ASN A 144 10.37 34.83 -11.76
C ASN A 144 8.89 35.07 -12.10
N GLY A 145 7.96 34.82 -11.17
CA GLY A 145 6.52 34.90 -11.43
C GLY A 145 5.97 33.77 -12.31
N THR A 146 6.73 32.68 -12.51
CA THR A 146 6.30 31.52 -13.30
C THR A 146 5.17 30.78 -12.59
N GLU A 147 4.03 30.64 -13.25
CA GLU A 147 2.86 29.94 -12.70
C GLU A 147 3.16 28.47 -12.37
N ILE A 148 2.69 28.00 -11.21
CA ILE A 148 2.83 26.61 -10.79
C ILE A 148 1.80 25.76 -11.53
N PRO A 149 2.21 24.67 -12.21
CA PRO A 149 1.26 23.75 -12.85
C PRO A 149 0.23 23.20 -11.87
N ALA A 150 -1.05 23.24 -12.26
CA ALA A 150 -2.16 22.81 -11.41
C ALA A 150 -2.21 21.28 -11.16
N ASP A 151 -1.67 20.48 -12.07
CA ASP A 151 -1.56 19.02 -11.92
C ASP A 151 -0.20 18.53 -12.44
N ARG A 152 0.45 17.69 -11.64
CA ARG A 152 1.57 16.84 -12.05
C ARG A 152 1.42 15.49 -11.39
N ARG A 153 1.41 14.44 -12.19
CA ARG A 153 1.41 13.05 -11.72
C ARG A 153 2.83 12.51 -11.74
N THR A 154 3.24 11.91 -10.64
CA THR A 154 4.53 11.21 -10.55
C THR A 154 4.28 9.71 -10.78
N PRO A 155 5.05 9.05 -11.65
CA PRO A 155 4.91 7.61 -11.84
C PRO A 155 5.25 6.87 -10.54
N ALA A 156 4.55 5.77 -10.29
CA ALA A 156 4.91 4.82 -9.26
C ALA A 156 5.49 3.57 -9.90
N VAL A 157 6.50 2.97 -9.26
CA VAL A 157 7.14 1.74 -9.73
C VAL A 157 6.96 0.66 -8.67
N MET A 158 6.48 -0.51 -9.07
CA MET A 158 6.38 -1.63 -8.13
C MET A 158 7.77 -2.11 -7.72
N ILE A 159 8.03 -2.11 -6.42
CA ILE A 159 9.25 -2.65 -5.83
C ILE A 159 8.94 -3.82 -4.90
N THR A 160 9.91 -4.71 -4.79
CA THR A 160 9.90 -5.92 -3.97
C THR A 160 11.28 -6.12 -3.34
N LYS A 161 11.44 -7.18 -2.53
CA LYS A 161 12.74 -7.53 -1.94
C LYS A 161 13.84 -7.73 -2.98
N GLU A 162 13.48 -8.17 -4.18
CA GLU A 162 14.42 -8.50 -5.26
C GLU A 162 15.02 -7.25 -5.95
N ASN A 163 14.26 -6.15 -6.04
CA ASN A 163 14.66 -5.01 -6.89
C ASN A 163 14.71 -3.64 -6.15
N TYR A 164 14.30 -3.57 -4.88
CA TYR A 164 14.18 -2.27 -4.20
C TYR A 164 15.49 -1.48 -4.14
N LYS A 165 16.64 -2.15 -3.95
CA LYS A 165 17.94 -1.47 -3.90
C LYS A 165 18.34 -0.84 -5.23
N GLU A 166 18.05 -1.53 -6.34
CA GLU A 166 18.34 -1.04 -7.69
C GLU A 166 17.47 0.17 -8.03
N ILE A 167 16.18 0.10 -7.70
CA ILE A 167 15.21 1.14 -8.07
C ILE A 167 15.29 2.35 -7.13
N MET A 168 15.39 2.14 -5.82
CA MET A 168 15.41 3.24 -4.84
C MET A 168 16.78 3.95 -4.76
N LYS A 169 17.87 3.30 -5.20
CA LYS A 169 19.24 3.84 -5.15
C LYS A 169 19.57 4.33 -3.74
N ASP A 170 19.93 5.61 -3.58
CA ASP A 170 20.30 6.21 -2.29
C ASP A 170 19.14 6.18 -1.27
N GLN A 171 17.89 6.11 -1.73
CA GLN A 171 16.71 6.00 -0.85
C GLN A 171 16.53 4.59 -0.26
N ALA A 172 17.27 3.58 -0.75
CA ALA A 172 17.22 2.22 -0.24
C ALA A 172 17.90 2.06 1.14
N ASN A 173 18.77 3.01 1.50
CA ASN A 173 19.61 2.96 2.70
C ASN A 173 18.94 3.64 3.91
#